data_AF-Q10RI1-F1
#
_entry.id   AF-Q10RI1-F1
#
_cell.length_a   1.000
_cell.length_b   1.000
_cell.length_c   1.000
_cell.angle_alpha   90.00
_cell.angle_beta   90.00
_cell.angle_gamma   90.00
#
_symmetry.space_group_name_H-M   'P 1'
#
loop_
_entity.id
_entity.type
_entity.pdbx_description
1 polymer ?
#
loop_
_entity_poly.entity_id
_entity_poly.type
_entity_poly.pdbx_seq_one_letter_code
_entity_poly.pdbx_strand_id
1 'polypeptide(L)'
;MPRVYRPDLGVLRPCNPILACGLVAGEVGRWTSSSSSERTTWRKPEVGWMKLNFDGSRNDATGAASIGGAFRDHEGAFVAGYAERMIVGGASSFTAELAALRRGLELAARYGWRRVWAEGDSRAVVDVVHGRAGVRSEEDRRQCGEIAALLPALDGVAVSHLCRDENKVAHGFAKLGHKARRRRVWHVVPPNEVLVFLQRDADRG
;
A
#
# COMPACT_ATOMS: atom_id res chain seq x y z
N MET A 1 -2.30 53.26 22.29
CA MET A 1 -1.49 52.47 23.25
C MET A 1 -1.73 50.98 22.97
N PRO A 2 -0.76 50.26 22.39
CA PRO A 2 -0.89 48.88 21.94
C PRO A 2 -0.47 47.87 23.03
N ARG A 3 -0.99 46.63 22.98
CA ARG A 3 -0.36 45.49 23.65
C ARG A 3 0.63 44.82 22.71
N VAL A 4 1.83 44.63 23.24
CA VAL A 4 3.05 44.11 22.62
C VAL A 4 3.02 42.59 22.61
N TYR A 5 3.40 41.98 21.48
CA TYR A 5 4.08 40.68 21.48
C TYR A 5 5.11 40.71 20.35
N ARG A 6 6.39 40.56 20.71
CA ARG A 6 7.55 40.61 19.82
C ARG A 6 8.14 39.20 19.62
N PRO A 7 8.79 38.95 18.46
CA PRO A 7 9.35 37.67 18.07
C PRO A 7 10.76 37.45 18.64
N ASP A 8 11.25 36.23 18.47
CA ASP A 8 12.65 35.75 18.42
C ASP A 8 13.28 35.02 19.64
N LEU A 9 13.72 33.77 19.36
CA LEU A 9 14.83 32.97 19.91
C LEU A 9 14.84 31.71 19.01
N GLY A 10 15.65 31.63 17.94
CA GLY A 10 17.02 31.10 17.97
C GLY A 10 17.01 29.56 17.89
N VAL A 11 17.78 28.79 17.11
CA VAL A 11 19.08 28.94 16.43
C VAL A 11 19.28 27.65 15.59
N LEU A 12 19.81 27.79 14.35
CA LEU A 12 20.63 26.87 13.53
C LEU A 12 20.15 25.45 13.08
N ARG A 13 20.08 25.27 11.75
CA ARG A 13 20.53 24.04 11.01
C ARG A 13 22.10 24.08 10.90
N PRO A 14 22.89 23.05 10.50
CA PRO A 14 22.55 21.97 9.53
C PRO A 14 23.34 20.61 9.60
N CYS A 15 22.98 19.71 8.65
CA CYS A 15 23.80 18.69 7.96
C CYS A 15 24.36 17.43 8.68
N ASN A 16 23.93 16.29 8.11
CA ASN A 16 24.73 15.13 7.66
C ASN A 16 24.75 13.84 8.55
N PRO A 17 25.22 12.69 8.00
CA PRO A 17 24.39 11.58 7.53
C PRO A 17 24.64 10.29 8.35
N ILE A 18 24.08 9.16 7.91
CA ILE A 18 24.27 7.82 8.51
C ILE A 18 23.55 7.67 9.85
N LEU A 19 22.27 7.31 9.82
CA LEU A 19 21.74 6.49 10.91
C LEU A 19 20.64 5.57 10.40
N ALA A 20 20.98 4.28 10.50
CA ALA A 20 20.13 3.16 10.80
C ALA A 20 18.81 3.03 10.01
N CYS A 21 18.75 1.94 9.25
CA CYS A 21 17.54 1.15 9.10
C CYS A 21 16.80 1.07 10.45
N GLY A 22 15.78 1.90 10.61
CA GLY A 22 15.18 2.23 11.89
C GLY A 22 14.28 3.43 11.66
N LEU A 23 13.20 3.21 10.90
CA LEU A 23 12.22 4.24 10.59
C LEU A 23 11.57 4.68 11.91
N VAL A 24 12.06 5.80 12.41
CA VAL A 24 11.50 6.76 13.35
C VAL A 24 10.27 6.27 14.11
N ALA A 25 10.48 5.89 15.38
CA ALA A 25 9.43 5.90 16.39
C ALA A 25 9.07 7.37 16.68
N GLY A 26 8.23 7.96 15.82
CA GLY A 26 7.50 9.18 16.09
C GLY A 26 6.06 8.82 16.39
N GLU A 27 5.55 9.24 17.53
CA GLU A 27 4.17 9.00 18.01
C GLU A 27 3.11 9.69 17.13
N VAL A 28 2.91 9.23 15.89
CA VAL A 28 1.71 9.49 15.09
C VAL A 28 1.54 8.31 14.12
N GLY A 29 0.54 7.45 14.35
CA GLY A 29 0.23 6.28 13.51
C GLY A 29 0.90 4.98 13.97
N ARG A 30 0.32 4.33 14.98
CA ARG A 30 0.75 2.99 15.43
C ARG A 30 0.42 1.95 14.36
N TRP A 31 1.43 1.44 13.67
CA TRP A 31 1.32 0.18 12.93
C TRP A 31 0.92 -0.94 13.89
N THR A 32 -0.27 -1.52 13.73
CA THR A 32 -0.68 -2.71 14.49
C THR A 32 -0.38 -3.94 13.65
N SER A 33 0.34 -4.91 14.23
CA SER A 33 0.60 -6.18 13.58
C SER A 33 -0.05 -7.32 14.34
N SER A 34 -0.76 -8.21 13.65
CA SER A 34 -1.02 -9.55 14.16
C SER A 34 0.09 -10.48 13.66
N SER A 35 0.79 -11.14 14.58
CA SER A 35 1.68 -12.26 14.26
C SER A 35 1.02 -13.56 14.72
N SER A 36 0.32 -14.21 13.81
CA SER A 36 -0.03 -15.64 13.97
C SER A 36 0.07 -16.27 12.60
N SER A 37 0.79 -17.39 12.53
CA SER A 37 0.92 -18.28 11.36
C SER A 37 -0.37 -19.04 11.03
N GLU A 38 -1.52 -18.40 11.25
CA GLU A 38 -2.84 -18.89 10.87
C GLU A 38 -3.19 -18.32 9.50
N ARG A 39 -3.78 -19.17 8.64
CA ARG A 39 -4.25 -18.78 7.31
C ARG A 39 -5.18 -17.56 7.44
N THR A 40 -4.64 -16.38 7.17
CA THR A 40 -5.37 -15.12 7.34
C THR A 40 -6.36 -15.03 6.18
N THR A 41 -7.64 -15.16 6.51
CA THR A 41 -8.76 -15.03 5.56
C THR A 41 -9.11 -13.57 5.42
N TRP A 42 -9.54 -13.14 4.22
CA TRP A 42 -10.00 -11.77 4.03
C TRP A 42 -11.24 -11.49 4.91
N ARG A 43 -11.31 -10.29 5.48
CA ARG A 43 -12.45 -9.80 6.26
C ARG A 43 -12.76 -8.35 5.91
N LYS A 44 -14.04 -7.98 6.00
CA LYS A 44 -14.48 -6.58 5.87
C LYS A 44 -13.77 -5.70 6.90
N PRO A 45 -13.38 -4.46 6.54
CA PRO A 45 -12.77 -3.53 7.49
C PRO A 45 -13.84 -2.97 8.44
N GLU A 46 -13.39 -2.41 9.56
CA GLU A 46 -14.28 -1.68 10.48
C GLU A 46 -14.84 -0.40 9.82
N VAL A 47 -15.97 0.10 10.34
CA VAL A 47 -16.56 1.36 9.90
C VAL A 47 -15.52 2.49 9.95
N GLY A 48 -15.45 3.28 8.87
CA GLY A 48 -14.51 4.38 8.72
C GLY A 48 -13.11 3.97 8.21
N TRP A 49 -12.84 2.67 8.03
CA TRP A 49 -11.64 2.19 7.36
C TRP A 49 -11.94 1.78 5.92
N MET A 50 -11.00 2.09 5.03
CA MET A 50 -10.97 1.54 3.68
C MET A 50 -10.02 0.34 3.66
N LYS A 51 -10.49 -0.83 3.21
CA LYS A 51 -9.62 -1.97 2.96
C LYS A 51 -8.96 -1.81 1.60
N LEU A 52 -7.65 -1.91 1.55
CA LEU A 52 -6.85 -1.98 0.34
C LEU A 52 -6.25 -3.38 0.22
N ASN A 53 -6.58 -4.11 -0.83
CA ASN A 53 -5.83 -5.29 -1.23
C ASN A 53 -4.86 -4.90 -2.35
N PHE A 54 -3.58 -5.28 -2.24
CA PHE A 54 -2.56 -4.96 -3.25
C PHE A 54 -1.77 -6.22 -3.65
N ASP A 55 -1.29 -6.26 -4.88
CA ASP A 55 -0.48 -7.36 -5.44
C ASP A 55 0.47 -6.83 -6.52
N GLY A 56 1.68 -7.35 -6.53
CA GLY A 56 2.72 -7.11 -7.51
C GLY A 56 3.01 -8.36 -8.32
N SER A 57 2.86 -8.30 -9.64
CA SER A 57 3.12 -9.45 -10.50
C SER A 57 4.33 -9.21 -11.40
N ARG A 58 5.31 -10.12 -11.33
CA ARG A 58 6.44 -10.18 -12.27
C ARG A 58 6.28 -11.40 -13.18
N ASN A 59 6.54 -11.20 -14.46
CA ASN A 59 6.67 -12.28 -15.43
C ASN A 59 8.16 -12.61 -15.60
N ASP A 60 8.59 -13.77 -15.09
CA ASP A 60 10.01 -14.15 -15.05
C ASP A 60 10.62 -14.35 -16.45
N ALA A 61 9.82 -14.74 -17.45
CA ALA A 61 10.29 -14.95 -18.81
C ALA A 61 10.60 -13.65 -19.56
N THR A 62 9.84 -12.59 -19.26
CA THR A 62 9.97 -11.29 -19.96
C THR A 62 10.63 -10.21 -19.11
N GLY A 63 10.76 -10.44 -17.80
CA GLY A 63 11.13 -9.41 -16.82
C GLY A 63 10.10 -8.29 -16.65
N ALA A 64 8.96 -8.37 -17.35
CA ALA A 64 7.89 -7.38 -17.23
C ALA A 64 7.22 -7.50 -15.87
N ALA A 65 6.89 -6.36 -15.26
CA ALA A 65 6.16 -6.31 -14.01
C ALA A 65 4.91 -5.45 -14.12
N SER A 66 3.95 -5.70 -13.25
CA SER A 66 2.73 -4.94 -13.12
C SER A 66 2.25 -4.95 -11.69
N ILE A 67 1.38 -3.99 -11.39
CA ILE A 67 0.77 -3.83 -10.07
C ILE A 67 -0.73 -3.80 -10.21
N GLY A 68 -1.41 -4.20 -9.14
CA GLY A 68 -2.84 -4.03 -9.04
C GLY A 68 -3.32 -3.99 -7.60
N GLY A 69 -4.53 -3.49 -7.43
CA GLY A 69 -5.18 -3.48 -6.13
C GLY A 69 -6.63 -3.04 -6.19
N ALA A 70 -7.32 -3.27 -5.10
CA ALA A 70 -8.74 -2.98 -4.93
C ALA A 70 -8.99 -2.34 -3.56
N PHE A 71 -9.87 -1.35 -3.55
CA PHE A 71 -10.41 -0.68 -2.38
C PHE A 71 -11.81 -1.18 -2.11
N ARG A 72 -12.08 -1.47 -0.85
CA ARG A 72 -13.40 -1.89 -0.35
C ARG A 72 -13.75 -1.15 0.93
N ASP A 73 -15.01 -0.75 1.04
CA ASP A 73 -15.51 -0.12 2.26
C ASP A 73 -15.85 -1.14 3.36
N HIS A 74 -16.41 -0.64 4.45
CA HIS A 74 -16.82 -1.42 5.62
C HIS A 74 -17.96 -2.43 5.35
N GLU A 75 -18.73 -2.25 4.27
CA GLU A 75 -19.73 -3.23 3.84
C GLU A 75 -19.10 -4.30 2.93
N GLY A 76 -17.81 -4.15 2.59
CA GLY A 76 -17.08 -5.00 1.66
C GLY A 76 -17.35 -4.65 0.21
N ALA A 77 -18.09 -3.57 -0.07
CA ALA A 77 -18.42 -3.16 -1.42
C ALA A 77 -17.17 -2.64 -2.14
N PHE A 78 -17.06 -2.95 -3.43
CA PHE A 78 -15.97 -2.44 -4.26
C PHE A 78 -16.13 -0.94 -4.46
N VAL A 79 -15.10 -0.17 -4.09
CA VAL A 79 -15.09 1.29 -4.22
C VAL A 79 -14.25 1.73 -5.41
N ALA A 80 -13.04 1.20 -5.52
CA ALA A 80 -12.15 1.48 -6.62
C ALA A 80 -11.12 0.36 -6.82
N GLY A 81 -10.48 0.32 -7.98
CA GLY A 81 -9.38 -0.60 -8.24
C GLY A 81 -8.43 -0.02 -9.26
N TYR A 82 -7.19 -0.50 -9.27
CA TYR A 82 -6.17 -0.04 -10.20
C TYR A 82 -5.40 -1.21 -10.79
N ALA A 83 -4.92 -1.01 -12.01
CA ALA A 83 -4.05 -1.97 -12.70
C ALA A 83 -3.08 -1.21 -13.61
N GLU A 84 -1.79 -1.44 -13.42
CA GLU A 84 -0.75 -0.68 -14.11
C GLU A 84 0.43 -1.57 -14.49
N ARG A 85 0.92 -1.44 -15.72
CA ARG A 85 2.22 -2.01 -16.11
C ARG A 85 3.34 -1.16 -15.54
N MET A 86 4.35 -1.79 -14.96
CA MET A 86 5.58 -1.11 -14.55
C MET A 86 6.48 -0.89 -15.76
N ILE A 87 6.99 0.34 -15.89
CA ILE A 87 7.90 0.71 -16.99
C ILE A 87 9.35 0.35 -16.65
N VAL A 88 9.65 0.17 -15.36
CA VAL A 88 11.00 -0.18 -14.88
C VAL A 88 11.32 -1.62 -15.29
N GLY A 89 12.27 -1.78 -16.21
CA GLY A 89 12.83 -3.08 -16.55
C GLY A 89 13.59 -3.67 -15.37
N GLY A 90 13.48 -4.98 -15.16
CA GLY A 90 14.23 -5.69 -14.12
C GLY A 90 13.65 -5.56 -12.70
N ALA A 91 12.44 -5.02 -12.54
CA ALA A 91 11.77 -5.02 -11.24
C ALA A 91 11.66 -6.44 -10.67
N SER A 92 12.02 -6.60 -9.40
CA SER A 92 11.81 -7.85 -8.67
C SER A 92 10.34 -8.01 -8.28
N SER A 93 9.93 -9.22 -7.88
CA SER A 93 8.58 -9.42 -7.30
C SER A 93 8.38 -8.52 -6.08
N PHE A 94 9.38 -8.41 -5.21
CA PHE A 94 9.36 -7.51 -4.06
C PHE A 94 9.14 -6.04 -4.47
N THR A 95 9.86 -5.57 -5.49
CA THR A 95 9.73 -4.20 -6.00
C THR A 95 8.32 -3.95 -6.59
N ALA A 96 7.72 -4.95 -7.22
CA ALA A 96 6.35 -4.85 -7.74
C ALA A 96 5.32 -4.78 -6.59
N GLU A 97 5.48 -5.62 -5.57
CA GLU A 97 4.62 -5.63 -4.38
C GLU A 97 4.67 -4.30 -3.64
N LEU A 98 5.87 -3.76 -3.44
CA LEU A 98 6.08 -2.48 -2.79
C LEU A 98 5.48 -1.33 -3.63
N ALA A 99 5.62 -1.39 -4.96
CA ALA A 99 5.04 -0.41 -5.86
C ALA A 99 3.50 -0.46 -5.86
N ALA A 100 2.91 -1.65 -5.71
CA ALA A 100 1.47 -1.84 -5.59
C ALA A 100 0.95 -1.16 -4.32
N LEU A 101 1.54 -1.47 -3.16
CA LEU A 101 1.19 -0.80 -1.90
C LEU A 101 1.30 0.73 -2.01
N ARG A 102 2.44 1.22 -2.50
CA ARG A 102 2.67 2.67 -2.68
C ARG A 102 1.59 3.31 -3.54
N ARG A 103 1.24 2.68 -4.66
CA ARG A 103 0.22 3.22 -5.57
C ARG A 103 -1.17 3.23 -4.92
N GLY A 104 -1.51 2.19 -4.17
CA GLY A 104 -2.73 2.18 -3.36
C GLY A 104 -2.77 3.35 -2.38
N LEU A 105 -1.71 3.54 -1.57
CA LEU A 105 -1.68 4.64 -0.60
C LEU A 105 -1.73 6.02 -1.28
N GLU A 106 -1.10 6.19 -2.44
CA GLU A 106 -1.20 7.42 -3.24
C GLU A 106 -2.65 7.72 -3.67
N LEU A 107 -3.37 6.70 -4.14
CA LEU A 107 -4.78 6.84 -4.51
C LEU A 107 -5.64 7.13 -3.29
N ALA A 108 -5.42 6.45 -2.17
CA ALA A 108 -6.16 6.69 -0.94
C ALA A 108 -6.00 8.14 -0.44
N ALA A 109 -4.77 8.64 -0.41
CA ALA A 109 -4.49 10.04 -0.08
C ALA A 109 -5.17 11.01 -1.07
N ARG A 110 -5.09 10.72 -2.38
CA ARG A 110 -5.76 11.52 -3.43
C ARG A 110 -7.28 11.58 -3.26
N TYR A 111 -7.92 10.48 -2.90
CA TYR A 111 -9.37 10.40 -2.74
C TYR A 111 -9.87 10.77 -1.34
N GLY A 112 -8.96 11.13 -0.42
CA GLY A 112 -9.31 11.51 0.94
C GLY A 112 -9.72 10.33 1.83
N TRP A 113 -9.38 9.10 1.47
CA TRP A 113 -9.57 7.93 2.33
C TRP A 113 -8.45 7.87 3.35
N ARG A 114 -8.64 8.60 4.46
CA ARG A 114 -7.59 8.87 5.44
C ARG A 114 -7.23 7.67 6.33
N ARG A 115 -8.16 6.71 6.51
CA ARG A 115 -7.90 5.48 7.28
C ARG A 115 -7.88 4.28 6.34
N VAL A 116 -6.72 3.65 6.19
CA VAL A 116 -6.50 2.56 5.23
C VAL A 116 -5.95 1.33 5.93
N TRP A 117 -6.61 0.19 5.76
CA TRP A 117 -6.05 -1.10 6.12
C TRP A 117 -5.62 -1.81 4.84
N ALA A 118 -4.30 -1.84 4.60
CA ALA A 118 -3.70 -2.51 3.46
C ALA A 118 -3.36 -3.98 3.76
N GLU A 119 -3.64 -4.85 2.81
CA GLU A 119 -3.39 -6.30 2.85
C GLU A 119 -2.71 -6.74 1.55
N GLY A 120 -1.60 -7.44 1.67
CA GLY A 120 -0.88 -8.05 0.55
C GLY A 120 -0.30 -9.41 0.94
N ASP A 121 0.11 -10.21 -0.04
CA ASP A 121 0.60 -11.57 0.19
C ASP A 121 2.12 -11.68 0.33
N SER A 122 2.82 -10.54 0.22
CA SER A 122 4.26 -10.47 0.43
C SER A 122 4.61 -10.15 1.87
N ARG A 123 4.90 -11.19 2.66
CA ARG A 123 5.39 -11.04 4.04
C ARG A 123 6.66 -10.16 4.12
N ALA A 124 7.53 -10.26 3.12
CA ALA A 124 8.73 -9.43 3.05
C ALA A 124 8.41 -7.93 2.97
N VAL A 125 7.42 -7.53 2.16
CA VAL A 125 6.98 -6.12 2.09
C VAL A 125 6.37 -5.67 3.41
N VAL A 126 5.52 -6.51 4.02
CA VAL A 126 4.92 -6.22 5.33
C VAL A 126 5.99 -6.02 6.40
N ASP A 127 7.02 -6.88 6.43
CA ASP A 127 8.11 -6.76 7.40
C ASP A 127 8.97 -5.50 7.16
N VAL A 128 9.23 -5.13 5.90
CA VAL A 128 9.94 -3.89 5.56
C VAL A 128 9.15 -2.65 5.98
N VAL A 129 7.85 -2.59 5.68
CA VAL A 129 6.99 -1.44 6.04
C VAL A 129 6.88 -1.27 7.55
N HIS A 130 6.91 -2.37 8.31
CA HIS A 130 6.96 -2.34 9.76
C HIS A 130 8.35 -2.09 10.35
N GLY A 131 9.38 -1.82 9.53
CA GLY A 131 10.75 -1.58 9.99
C GLY A 131 11.44 -2.82 10.59
N ARG A 132 10.91 -4.03 10.36
CA ARG A 132 11.48 -5.30 10.83
C ARG A 132 12.56 -5.83 9.91
N ALA A 133 12.58 -5.35 8.67
CA ALA A 133 13.56 -5.68 7.66
C ALA A 133 13.99 -4.41 6.91
N GLY A 134 15.20 -4.43 6.36
CA GLY A 134 15.73 -3.37 5.51
C GLY A 134 15.70 -3.76 4.04
N VAL A 135 15.84 -2.75 3.16
CA VAL A 135 15.96 -2.93 1.71
C VAL A 135 17.37 -2.53 1.24
N ARG A 136 17.90 -3.26 0.26
CA ARG A 136 19.24 -3.01 -0.31
C ARG A 136 19.19 -2.21 -1.60
N SER A 137 18.21 -2.51 -2.46
CA SER A 137 17.99 -1.83 -3.73
C SER A 137 17.71 -0.34 -3.50
N GLU A 138 18.31 0.50 -4.34
CA GLU A 138 18.03 1.94 -4.35
C GLU A 138 16.57 2.23 -4.72
N GLU A 139 16.02 1.49 -5.69
CA GLU A 139 14.61 1.64 -6.10
C GLU A 139 13.66 1.27 -4.97
N ASP A 140 13.93 0.18 -4.24
CA ASP A 140 13.08 -0.21 -3.11
C ASP A 140 13.18 0.82 -1.97
N ARG A 141 14.37 1.37 -1.72
CA ARG A 141 14.56 2.44 -0.72
C ARG A 141 13.81 3.72 -1.11
N ARG A 142 13.83 4.08 -2.40
CA ARG A 142 13.08 5.20 -2.96
C ARG A 142 11.58 5.00 -2.73
N GLN A 143 11.05 3.81 -3.06
CA GLN A 143 9.64 3.49 -2.85
C GLN A 143 9.24 3.49 -1.36
N CYS A 144 10.08 2.99 -0.46
CA CYS A 144 9.85 3.11 0.98
C CYS A 144 9.78 4.57 1.44
N GLY A 145 10.67 5.43 0.92
CA GLY A 145 10.62 6.87 1.18
C GLY A 145 9.34 7.54 0.68
N GLU A 146 8.87 7.15 -0.51
CA GLU A 146 7.60 7.62 -1.07
C GLU A 146 6.40 7.16 -0.24
N ILE A 147 6.40 5.90 0.23
CA ILE A 147 5.38 5.39 1.15
C ILE A 147 5.38 6.21 2.44
N ALA A 148 6.55 6.44 3.04
CA ALA A 148 6.68 7.22 4.27
C ALA A 148 6.18 8.67 4.08
N ALA A 149 6.42 9.28 2.91
CA ALA A 149 5.96 10.63 2.59
C ALA A 149 4.43 10.73 2.42
N LEU A 150 3.73 9.61 2.16
CA LEU A 150 2.27 9.57 2.07
C LEU A 150 1.59 9.47 3.44
N LEU A 151 2.28 8.91 4.45
CA LEU A 151 1.70 8.64 5.77
C LEU A 151 1.12 9.89 6.45
N PRO A 152 1.72 11.09 6.40
CA PRO A 152 1.14 12.28 7.02
C PRO A 152 -0.21 12.72 6.45
N ALA A 153 -0.55 12.30 5.22
CA ALA A 153 -1.86 12.59 4.62
C ALA A 153 -2.94 11.59 5.04
N LEU A 154 -2.58 10.53 5.76
CA LEU A 154 -3.44 9.45 6.20
C LEU A 154 -3.54 9.49 7.73
N ASP A 155 -4.75 9.61 8.26
CA ASP A 155 -5.01 9.62 9.70
C ASP A 155 -4.70 8.27 10.37
N GLY A 156 -4.66 7.18 9.59
CA GLY A 156 -4.23 5.87 10.08
C GLY A 156 -3.98 4.87 8.97
N VAL A 157 -2.85 4.17 9.04
CA VAL A 157 -2.52 3.07 8.12
C VAL A 157 -2.20 1.82 8.92
N ALA A 158 -2.85 0.71 8.58
CA ALA A 158 -2.49 -0.62 9.03
C ALA A 158 -2.06 -1.44 7.81
N VAL A 159 -1.00 -2.23 7.92
CA VAL A 159 -0.55 -3.14 6.86
C VAL A 159 -0.47 -4.53 7.44
N SER A 160 -1.09 -5.52 6.81
CA SER A 160 -1.03 -6.92 7.24
C SER A 160 -0.80 -7.87 6.09
N HIS A 161 -0.26 -9.04 6.43
CA HIS A 161 -0.10 -10.11 5.46
C HIS A 161 -1.43 -10.86 5.28
N LEU A 162 -1.77 -11.17 4.04
CA LEU A 162 -2.89 -12.00 3.66
C LEU A 162 -2.37 -13.22 2.90
N CYS A 163 -2.92 -14.42 3.14
CA CYS A 163 -2.50 -15.58 2.36
C CYS A 163 -2.76 -15.35 0.86
N ARG A 164 -1.84 -15.79 -0.01
CA ARG A 164 -1.96 -15.64 -1.47
C ARG A 164 -3.25 -16.21 -2.06
N ASP A 165 -3.82 -17.23 -1.43
CA ASP A 165 -5.11 -17.79 -1.85
C ASP A 165 -6.32 -16.95 -1.50
N GLU A 166 -6.13 -15.98 -0.61
CA GLU A 166 -7.14 -15.04 -0.15
C GLU A 166 -6.97 -13.66 -0.82
N ASN A 167 -5.83 -13.39 -1.49
CA ASN A 167 -5.57 -12.12 -2.20
C ASN A 167 -5.94 -12.14 -3.70
N LYS A 168 -6.93 -12.95 -4.11
CA LYS A 168 -7.22 -13.19 -5.54
C LYS A 168 -7.73 -11.95 -6.29
N VAL A 169 -8.42 -11.04 -5.61
CA VAL A 169 -8.91 -9.79 -6.20
C VAL A 169 -7.74 -8.93 -6.68
N ALA A 170 -6.79 -8.62 -5.79
CA ALA A 170 -5.63 -7.81 -6.14
C ALA A 170 -4.75 -8.50 -7.19
N HIS A 171 -4.59 -9.82 -7.09
CA HIS A 171 -3.89 -10.62 -8.09
C HIS A 171 -4.53 -10.54 -9.49
N GLY A 172 -5.88 -10.54 -9.55
CA GLY A 172 -6.62 -10.33 -10.79
C GLY A 172 -6.35 -8.96 -11.40
N PHE A 173 -6.32 -7.91 -10.58
CA PHE A 173 -5.93 -6.56 -11.03
C PHE A 173 -4.47 -6.50 -11.50
N ALA A 174 -3.53 -7.15 -10.80
CA ALA A 174 -2.13 -7.18 -11.22
C ALA A 174 -1.98 -7.86 -12.59
N LYS A 175 -2.71 -8.96 -12.84
CA LYS A 175 -2.78 -9.61 -14.17
C LYS A 175 -3.37 -8.72 -15.26
N LEU A 176 -4.38 -7.92 -14.93
CA LEU A 176 -4.91 -6.91 -15.86
C LEU A 176 -3.85 -5.84 -16.19
N GLY A 177 -2.97 -5.53 -15.23
CA GLY A 177 -1.85 -4.60 -15.40
C GLY A 177 -0.86 -5.06 -16.46
N HIS A 178 -0.53 -6.35 -16.51
CA HIS A 178 0.32 -6.92 -17.58
C HIS A 178 -0.24 -6.66 -18.97
N LYS A 179 -1.57 -6.66 -19.13
CA LYS A 179 -2.25 -6.43 -20.41
C LYS A 179 -2.50 -4.94 -20.69
N ALA A 180 -2.29 -4.08 -19.71
CA ALA A 180 -2.63 -2.67 -19.82
C ALA A 180 -1.57 -1.90 -20.62
N ARG A 181 -2.03 -1.10 -21.59
CA ARG A 181 -1.18 -0.13 -22.32
C ARG A 181 -0.97 1.18 -21.58
N ARG A 182 -1.90 1.51 -20.68
CA ARG A 182 -1.91 2.71 -19.84
C ARG A 182 -2.37 2.33 -18.44
N ARG A 183 -2.03 3.17 -17.47
CA ARG A 183 -2.56 3.06 -16.11
C ARG A 183 -4.08 3.09 -16.14
N ARG A 184 -4.74 2.18 -15.45
CA ARG A 184 -6.21 2.14 -15.36
C ARG A 184 -6.64 2.19 -13.90
N VAL A 185 -7.68 2.99 -13.64
CA VAL A 185 -8.38 3.05 -12.37
C VAL A 185 -9.87 2.89 -12.67
N TRP A 186 -10.52 1.99 -11.94
CA TRP A 186 -11.96 1.76 -11.97
C TRP A 186 -12.57 2.35 -10.70
N HIS A 187 -13.77 2.89 -10.82
CA HIS A 187 -14.55 3.44 -9.72
C HIS A 187 -15.92 2.78 -9.73
N VAL A 188 -16.39 2.29 -8.57
CA VAL A 188 -17.71 1.67 -8.33
C VAL A 188 -17.94 0.36 -9.10
N VAL A 189 -17.58 0.30 -10.38
CA VAL A 189 -17.76 -0.86 -11.25
C VAL A 189 -16.39 -1.49 -11.55
N PRO A 190 -16.11 -2.68 -11.00
CA PRO A 190 -14.87 -3.39 -11.28
C PRO A 190 -14.88 -4.02 -12.69
N PRO A 191 -13.71 -4.38 -13.25
CA PRO A 191 -13.65 -5.16 -14.47
C PRO A 191 -14.20 -6.58 -14.25
N ASN A 192 -14.80 -7.17 -15.29
CA ASN A 192 -15.45 -8.48 -15.20
C ASN A 192 -14.49 -9.59 -14.71
N GLU A 193 -13.21 -9.48 -15.04
CA GLU A 193 -12.17 -10.44 -14.70
C GLU A 193 -11.92 -10.60 -13.20
N VAL A 194 -12.36 -9.66 -12.37
CA VAL A 194 -12.21 -9.74 -10.90
C VAL A 194 -13.53 -9.96 -10.16
N LEU A 195 -14.68 -9.89 -10.85
CA LEU A 195 -16.00 -10.00 -10.24
C LEU A 195 -16.17 -11.30 -9.44
N VAL A 196 -15.72 -12.43 -9.98
CA VAL A 196 -15.84 -13.73 -9.31
C VAL A 196 -15.10 -13.78 -7.96
N PHE A 197 -13.97 -13.07 -7.86
CA PHE A 197 -13.20 -13.00 -6.61
C PHE A 197 -13.83 -12.03 -5.62
N LEU A 198 -14.37 -10.90 -6.11
CA LEU A 198 -15.11 -9.96 -5.28
C LEU A 198 -16.36 -10.60 -4.67
N GLN A 199 -17.13 -11.36 -5.46
CA GLN A 199 -18.32 -12.06 -4.98
C GLN A 199 -17.96 -13.10 -3.92
N ARG A 200 -16.91 -13.90 -4.18
CA ARG A 200 -16.44 -14.92 -3.23
C ARG A 200 -16.01 -14.32 -1.88
N ASP A 201 -15.40 -13.14 -1.88
CA ASP A 201 -15.04 -12.43 -0.65
C ASP A 201 -16.28 -11.84 0.04
N ALA A 202 -17.26 -11.34 -0.71
CA ALA A 202 -18.52 -10.82 -0.18
C ALA A 202 -19.38 -11.90 0.49
N ASP A 203 -19.35 -13.13 -0.02
CA ASP A 203 -20.10 -14.27 0.55
C ASP A 203 -19.50 -14.79 1.88
N ARG A 204 -18.30 -14.33 2.26
CA ARG A 204 -17.55 -14.81 3.45
C ARG A 204 -17.67 -13.94 4.69
N GLY A 205 -18.34 -12.78 4.60
CA GLY A 205 -18.54 -11.87 5.74
C GLY A 205 -19.78 -11.01 5.58
#